data_AF-A0ABD7PQP2-F1
#
_entry.id   AF-A0ABD7PQP2-F1
#
_cell.length_a   1.000
_cell.length_b   1.000
_cell.length_c   1.000
_cell.angle_alpha   90.00
_cell.angle_beta   90.00
_cell.angle_gamma   90.00
#
_symmetry.space_group_name_H-M   'P 1'
#
loop_
_entity.id
_entity.type
_entity.pdbx_description
1 polymer ?
#
loop_
_entity_poly.entity_id
_entity_poly.type
_entity_poly.pdbx_seq_one_letter_code
_entity_poly.pdbx_strand_id
1 'polypeptide(L)'
;MQTHSNGGGAVLTGVPVAPMTELYWGPLAPFTIVEAHDEMVKAIQGRPDIQLLTANVHNKHSGAPSGRFDIAIDVRSGDGCGMYRSLMMVKSTGEMHDLATPPLWYQFKDPQDVIAKVYKFLTGMQFFENLDAFADHAINLNEAEASGQIH
;
A
#
# COMPACT_ATOMS: atom_id res chain seq x y z
N MET A 1 -23.04 -2.18 33.25
CA MET A 1 -22.39 -2.79 32.08
C MET A 1 -22.95 -2.12 30.84
N GLN A 2 -22.25 -1.12 30.31
CA GLN A 2 -22.56 -0.53 29.01
C GLN A 2 -21.67 -1.22 27.97
N THR A 3 -22.29 -1.97 27.07
CA THR A 3 -21.63 -2.56 25.89
C THR A 3 -21.45 -1.46 24.86
N HIS A 4 -20.22 -0.98 24.71
CA HIS A 4 -19.83 -0.17 23.56
C HIS A 4 -19.75 -1.07 22.33
N SER A 5 -20.71 -0.93 21.41
CA SER A 5 -20.60 -1.47 20.06
C SER A 5 -19.61 -0.62 19.26
N ASN A 6 -18.36 -1.07 19.16
CA ASN A 6 -17.44 -0.61 18.13
C ASN A 6 -17.80 -1.32 16.81
N GLY A 7 -18.86 -0.84 16.17
CA GLY A 7 -19.20 -1.17 14.79
C GLY A 7 -18.71 -0.06 13.87
N GLY A 8 -17.41 -0.04 13.57
CA GLY A 8 -16.86 0.76 12.49
C GLY A 8 -17.31 0.15 11.16
N GLY A 9 -18.50 0.52 10.71
CA GLY A 9 -19.01 0.14 9.40
C GLY A 9 -18.23 0.86 8.30
N ALA A 10 -17.91 0.12 7.23
CA ALA A 10 -17.31 0.67 6.02
C ALA A 10 -18.08 1.90 5.53
N VAL A 11 -17.36 2.96 5.18
CA VAL A 11 -17.96 4.20 4.67
C VAL A 11 -18.29 3.97 3.20
N LEU A 12 -19.54 3.56 2.93
CA LEU A 12 -20.04 3.33 1.57
C LEU A 12 -20.34 4.69 0.90
N THR A 13 -19.40 5.23 0.11
CA THR A 13 -19.59 6.48 -0.64
C THR A 13 -20.34 6.31 -1.97
N GLY A 14 -20.96 5.13 -2.20
CA GLY A 14 -21.87 4.92 -3.32
C GLY A 14 -21.23 4.37 -4.60
N VAL A 15 -19.97 3.92 -4.55
CA VAL A 15 -19.36 3.12 -5.61
C VAL A 15 -19.18 1.69 -5.10
N PRO A 16 -19.68 0.65 -5.80
CA PRO A 16 -19.44 -0.73 -5.41
C PRO A 16 -18.00 -1.09 -5.80
N VAL A 17 -17.01 -0.64 -5.03
CA VAL A 17 -15.73 -1.32 -5.01
C VAL A 17 -15.98 -2.59 -4.19
N ALA A 18 -15.94 -3.75 -4.85
CA ALA A 18 -16.03 -5.00 -4.11
C ALA A 18 -14.90 -4.98 -3.06
N PRO A 19 -15.21 -5.20 -1.77
CA PRO A 19 -14.17 -5.24 -0.74
C PRO A 19 -13.09 -6.22 -1.19
N MET A 20 -11.83 -5.79 -1.12
CA MET A 20 -10.68 -6.64 -1.44
C MET A 20 -10.39 -7.62 -0.29
N THR A 21 -11.40 -8.41 0.07
CA THR A 21 -11.26 -9.53 0.99
C THR A 21 -10.69 -10.71 0.22
N GLU A 22 -9.64 -11.33 0.78
CA GLU A 22 -8.89 -12.44 0.18
C GLU A 22 -7.98 -12.05 -0.99
N LEU A 23 -6.83 -11.47 -0.65
CA LEU A 23 -5.72 -11.25 -1.58
C LEU A 23 -4.74 -12.42 -1.52
N TYR A 24 -4.05 -12.67 -2.63
CA TYR A 24 -2.82 -13.45 -2.65
C TYR A 24 -1.75 -12.68 -3.41
N TRP A 25 -0.49 -12.99 -3.14
CA TRP A 25 0.64 -12.39 -3.83
C TRP A 25 1.58 -13.44 -4.40
N GLY A 26 2.25 -13.04 -5.47
CA GLY A 26 3.24 -13.87 -6.16
C GLY A 26 4.58 -13.96 -5.40
N PRO A 27 5.56 -14.67 -5.99
CA PRO A 27 6.92 -14.69 -5.46
C PRO A 27 7.54 -13.30 -5.49
N LEU A 28 8.51 -13.07 -4.60
CA LEU A 28 9.31 -11.85 -4.60
C LEU A 28 10.23 -11.84 -5.82
N ALA A 29 10.26 -10.71 -6.50
CA ALA A 29 11.18 -10.42 -7.59
C ALA A 29 11.99 -9.16 -7.28
N PRO A 30 13.28 -9.10 -7.66
CA PRO A 30 14.04 -7.86 -7.53
C PRO A 30 13.51 -6.80 -8.49
N PHE A 31 13.59 -5.53 -8.06
CA PHE A 31 13.29 -4.37 -8.90
C PHE A 31 14.31 -3.26 -8.65
N THR A 32 14.30 -2.22 -9.47
CA THR A 32 15.30 -1.15 -9.45
C THR A 32 14.78 0.11 -8.75
N ILE A 33 15.70 0.92 -8.23
CA ILE A 33 15.36 2.18 -7.53
C ILE A 33 14.57 3.15 -8.41
N VAL A 34 14.76 3.12 -9.73
CA VAL A 34 14.05 4.00 -10.68
C VAL A 34 12.57 3.63 -10.85
N GLU A 35 12.17 2.42 -10.43
CA GLU A 35 10.79 1.94 -10.45
C GLU A 35 10.11 2.11 -9.08
N ALA A 36 10.87 2.50 -8.05
CA ALA A 36 10.38 2.71 -6.70
C ALA A 36 9.50 3.96 -6.61
N HIS A 37 8.53 3.93 -5.70
CA HIS A 37 7.77 5.13 -5.36
C HIS A 37 8.66 6.13 -4.62
N ASP A 38 8.47 7.42 -4.84
CA ASP A 38 9.30 8.48 -4.23
C ASP A 38 9.35 8.35 -2.70
N GLU A 39 8.23 8.02 -2.06
CA GLU A 39 8.19 7.78 -0.61
C GLU A 39 9.06 6.59 -0.15
N MET A 40 9.19 5.53 -0.96
CA MET A 40 10.15 4.46 -0.67
C MET A 40 11.59 4.97 -0.80
N VAL A 41 11.88 5.73 -1.87
CA VAL A 41 13.22 6.30 -2.10
C VAL A 41 13.63 7.20 -0.94
N LYS A 42 12.73 8.08 -0.48
CA LYS A 42 12.93 8.93 0.70
C LYS A 42 13.15 8.09 1.96
N ALA A 43 12.33 7.06 2.19
CA ALA A 43 12.41 6.24 3.40
C ALA A 43 13.75 5.49 3.54
N ILE A 44 14.34 5.03 2.44
CA ILE A 44 15.59 4.27 2.44
C ILE A 44 16.84 5.14 2.25
N GLN A 45 16.67 6.46 2.10
CA GLN A 45 17.77 7.37 1.88
C GLN A 45 18.82 7.27 3.00
N GLY A 46 20.09 7.16 2.61
CA GLY A 46 21.21 7.00 3.55
C GLY A 46 21.48 5.57 4.02
N ARG A 47 20.70 4.57 3.57
CA ARG A 47 20.97 3.15 3.81
C ARG A 47 21.71 2.53 2.60
N PRO A 48 23.01 2.18 2.73
CA PRO A 48 23.84 1.84 1.58
C PRO A 48 23.59 0.43 1.01
N ASP A 49 23.05 -0.49 1.81
CA ASP A 49 22.99 -1.92 1.49
C ASP A 49 21.53 -2.42 1.41
N ILE A 50 20.70 -1.72 0.64
CA ILE A 50 19.27 -2.03 0.48
C ILE A 50 19.03 -2.94 -0.71
N GLN A 51 18.32 -4.04 -0.47
CA GLN A 51 17.75 -4.87 -1.53
C GLN A 51 16.28 -4.52 -1.74
N LEU A 52 15.93 -4.14 -2.97
CA LEU A 52 14.56 -3.83 -3.39
C LEU A 52 13.88 -5.06 -3.99
N LEU A 53 12.72 -5.43 -3.44
CA LEU A 53 11.92 -6.56 -3.89
C LEU A 53 10.45 -6.18 -4.03
N THR A 54 9.75 -6.79 -4.97
CA THR A 54 8.32 -6.55 -5.20
C THR A 54 7.57 -7.87 -5.33
N ALA A 55 6.29 -7.88 -4.95
CA ALA A 55 5.38 -8.98 -5.16
C ALA A 55 4.04 -8.47 -5.71
N ASN A 56 3.63 -8.98 -6.88
CA ASN A 56 2.35 -8.64 -7.48
C ASN A 56 1.20 -9.25 -6.66
N VAL A 57 0.17 -8.45 -6.43
CA VAL A 57 -1.00 -8.79 -5.62
C VAL A 57 -2.21 -8.98 -6.53
N HIS A 58 -2.96 -10.03 -6.28
CA HIS A 58 -4.13 -10.43 -7.05
C HIS A 58 -5.34 -10.65 -6.14
N ASN A 59 -6.51 -10.30 -6.64
CA ASN A 59 -7.77 -10.68 -6.03
C ASN A 59 -7.97 -12.19 -6.19
N LYS A 60 -8.21 -12.92 -5.11
CA LYS A 60 -8.33 -14.39 -5.16
C LYS A 60 -9.58 -14.89 -5.90
N HIS A 61 -10.66 -14.10 -5.92
CA HIS A 61 -11.90 -14.50 -6.58
C HIS A 61 -11.81 -14.34 -8.10
N SER A 62 -11.28 -13.22 -8.57
CA SER A 62 -11.22 -12.90 -10.01
C SER A 62 -9.87 -13.18 -10.67
N GLY A 63 -8.80 -13.36 -9.89
CA GLY A 63 -7.42 -13.39 -10.37
C GLY A 63 -6.90 -12.06 -10.89
N ALA A 64 -7.72 -11.00 -10.86
CA ALA A 64 -7.37 -9.71 -11.41
C ALA A 64 -6.22 -9.06 -10.62
N PRO A 65 -5.27 -8.39 -11.30
CA PRO A 65 -4.26 -7.58 -10.65
C PRO A 65 -4.92 -6.53 -9.75
N SER A 66 -4.45 -6.44 -8.51
CA SER A 66 -4.99 -5.49 -7.52
C SER A 66 -3.95 -4.47 -7.05
N GLY A 67 -2.66 -4.79 -7.20
CA GLY A 67 -1.55 -3.91 -6.84
C GLY A 67 -0.25 -4.70 -6.71
N ARG A 68 0.68 -4.16 -5.92
CA ARG A 68 1.93 -4.82 -5.55
C ARG A 68 2.37 -4.41 -4.16
N PHE A 69 3.10 -5.29 -3.48
CA PHE A 69 3.90 -4.90 -2.33
C PHE A 69 5.31 -4.59 -2.81
N ASP A 70 5.81 -3.41 -2.48
CA ASP A 70 7.21 -3.05 -2.65
C ASP A 70 7.88 -3.06 -1.28
N ILE A 71 9.00 -3.76 -1.16
CA ILE A 71 9.78 -3.85 0.07
C ILE A 71 11.24 -3.50 -0.18
N ALA A 72 11.85 -2.90 0.83
CA ALA A 72 13.27 -2.64 0.92
C ALA A 72 13.85 -3.38 2.12
N ILE A 73 14.86 -4.20 1.89
CA ILE A 73 15.50 -5.03 2.91
C ILE A 73 16.88 -4.47 3.22
N ASP A 74 17.08 -4.03 4.47
CA ASP A 74 18.38 -3.69 5.01
C ASP A 74 18.98 -4.93 5.69
N VAL A 75 19.81 -5.64 4.93
CA VAL A 75 20.43 -6.90 5.37
C VAL A 75 21.37 -6.72 6.57
N ARG A 76 21.82 -5.51 6.87
CA ARG A 76 22.77 -5.25 7.97
C ARG A 76 22.06 -5.03 9.30
N SER A 77 20.93 -4.33 9.27
CA SER A 77 20.15 -4.06 10.48
C SER A 77 19.13 -5.15 10.80
N GLY A 78 18.73 -5.96 9.81
CA GLY A 78 17.60 -6.87 9.97
C GLY A 78 16.25 -6.14 9.95
N ASP A 79 16.24 -4.92 9.40
CA ASP A 79 15.05 -4.12 9.18
C ASP A 79 14.56 -4.21 7.73
N GLY A 80 13.24 -4.28 7.59
CA GLY A 80 12.55 -4.27 6.31
C GLY A 80 11.54 -3.13 6.28
N CYS A 81 11.57 -2.36 5.21
CA CYS A 81 10.55 -1.37 4.92
C CYS A 81 9.59 -1.95 3.89
N GLY A 82 8.29 -1.75 4.07
CA GLY A 82 7.31 -2.20 3.09
C GLY A 82 6.18 -1.21 2.88
N MET A 83 5.64 -1.24 1.66
CA MET A 83 4.47 -0.46 1.27
C MET A 83 3.60 -1.26 0.29
N TYR A 84 2.32 -0.92 0.22
CA TYR A 84 1.43 -1.39 -0.83
C TYR A 84 1.25 -0.28 -1.88
N ARG A 85 1.34 -0.65 -3.15
CA ARG A 85 1.11 0.24 -4.30
C ARG A 85 0.02 -0.30 -5.21
N SER A 86 -0.79 0.60 -5.75
CA SER A 86 -1.80 0.27 -6.74
C SER A 86 -1.97 1.42 -7.73
N LEU A 87 -2.18 1.07 -9.00
CA LEU A 87 -2.56 2.05 -10.02
C LEU A 87 -4.08 2.12 -10.06
N MET A 88 -4.64 3.28 -9.73
CA MET A 88 -6.09 3.48 -9.75
C MET A 88 -6.50 4.51 -10.79
N MET A 89 -7.59 4.21 -11.49
CA MET A 89 -8.20 5.12 -12.44
C MET A 89 -9.30 5.93 -11.74
N VAL A 90 -9.19 7.25 -11.78
CA VAL A 90 -10.26 8.14 -11.32
C VAL A 90 -11.40 8.09 -12.32
N LYS A 91 -12.57 7.62 -11.90
CA LYS A 91 -13.70 7.39 -12.83
C LYS A 91 -14.22 8.67 -13.48
N SER A 92 -14.12 9.82 -12.81
CA SER A 92 -14.62 11.11 -13.30
C SER A 92 -13.70 11.74 -14.35
N THR A 93 -12.38 11.62 -14.20
CA THR A 93 -11.37 12.24 -15.07
C THR A 93 -10.74 11.27 -16.06
N GLY A 94 -10.75 9.96 -15.75
CA GLY A 94 -10.03 8.92 -16.47
C GLY A 94 -8.53 8.91 -16.18
N GLU A 95 -8.04 9.72 -15.24
CA GLU A 95 -6.62 9.81 -14.89
C GLU A 95 -6.16 8.60 -14.06
N MET A 96 -4.94 8.14 -14.34
CA MET A 96 -4.30 7.06 -13.58
C MET A 96 -3.41 7.64 -12.49
N HIS A 97 -3.68 7.29 -11.24
CA HIS A 97 -2.86 7.68 -10.09
C HIS A 97 -2.09 6.48 -9.55
N ASP A 98 -0.79 6.68 -9.30
CA ASP A 98 0.04 5.75 -8.54
C ASP A 98 -0.17 6.01 -7.06
N LEU A 99 -0.95 5.14 -6.42
CA LEU A 99 -1.28 5.24 -5.00
C LEU A 99 -0.36 4.32 -4.22
N ALA A 100 0.28 4.86 -3.20
CA ALA A 100 1.15 4.13 -2.31
C ALA A 100 0.78 4.37 -0.85
N THR A 101 0.75 3.31 -0.04
CA THR A 101 0.65 3.46 1.42
C THR A 101 1.95 4.06 1.95
N PRO A 102 1.95 4.71 3.13
CA PRO A 102 3.20 5.14 3.76
C PRO A 102 4.18 3.97 3.92
N PRO A 103 5.50 4.22 3.80
CA PRO A 103 6.52 3.21 4.04
C PRO A 103 6.57 2.83 5.53
N LEU A 104 6.43 1.54 5.83
CA LEU A 104 6.40 1.02 7.20
C LEU A 104 7.62 0.16 7.49
N TRP A 105 8.31 0.45 8.60
CA TRP A 105 9.51 -0.26 9.02
C TRP A 105 9.20 -1.35 10.05
N TYR A 106 9.76 -2.54 9.82
CA TYR A 106 9.63 -3.69 10.71
C TYR A 106 10.96 -4.44 10.80
N GLN A 107 11.29 -4.95 11.99
CA GLN A 107 12.26 -6.04 12.08
C GLN A 107 11.71 -7.26 11.35
N PHE A 108 12.54 -8.01 10.61
CA PHE A 108 12.07 -9.14 9.81
C PHE A 108 12.89 -10.42 10.06
N LYS A 109 12.27 -11.58 9.79
CA LYS A 109 12.97 -12.89 9.78
C LYS A 109 13.40 -13.29 8.36
N ASP A 110 12.52 -13.06 7.41
CA ASP A 110 12.76 -13.18 5.98
C ASP A 110 11.95 -12.09 5.23
N PRO A 111 12.24 -11.81 3.95
CA PRO A 111 11.54 -10.73 3.24
C PRO A 111 10.02 -10.90 3.12
N GLN A 112 9.48 -12.13 3.18
CA GLN A 112 8.02 -12.35 3.14
C GLN A 112 7.34 -11.91 4.44
N ASP A 113 8.04 -11.95 5.56
CA ASP A 113 7.56 -11.44 6.86
C ASP A 113 7.25 -9.94 6.81
N VAL A 114 8.00 -9.15 6.02
CA VAL A 114 7.72 -7.73 5.81
C VAL A 114 6.37 -7.55 5.11
N ILE A 115 6.12 -8.29 4.02
CA ILE A 115 4.83 -8.26 3.31
C ILE A 115 3.70 -8.67 4.26
N ALA A 116 3.88 -9.76 5.02
CA ALA A 116 2.85 -10.24 5.94
C ALA A 116 2.50 -9.19 7.01
N LYS A 117 3.51 -8.45 7.52
CA LYS A 117 3.31 -7.38 8.50
C LYS A 117 2.61 -6.16 7.92
N VAL A 118 3.01 -5.72 6.74
CA VAL A 118 2.31 -4.64 6.02
C VAL A 118 0.86 -5.04 5.74
N TYR A 119 0.63 -6.23 5.18
CA TYR A 119 -0.71 -6.72 4.89
C TYR A 119 -1.58 -6.80 6.15
N LYS A 120 -1.04 -7.32 7.25
CA LYS A 120 -1.74 -7.37 8.54
C LYS A 120 -2.09 -5.98 9.07
N PHE A 121 -1.16 -5.02 8.95
CA PHE A 121 -1.40 -3.64 9.36
C PHE A 121 -2.52 -2.99 8.54
N LEU A 122 -2.44 -3.08 7.20
CA LEU A 122 -3.45 -2.53 6.29
C LEU A 122 -4.83 -3.16 6.50
N THR A 123 -4.88 -4.48 6.67
CA THR A 123 -6.15 -5.19 6.98
C THR A 123 -6.70 -4.76 8.34
N GLY A 124 -5.84 -4.57 9.34
CA GLY A 124 -6.25 -4.09 10.67
C GLY A 124 -6.88 -2.70 10.66
N MET A 125 -6.53 -1.87 9.66
CA MET A 125 -7.12 -0.54 9.44
C MET A 125 -8.25 -0.54 8.41
N GLN A 126 -8.69 -1.71 7.96
CA GLN A 126 -9.71 -1.86 6.91
C GLN A 126 -9.37 -1.11 5.61
N PHE A 127 -8.08 -1.04 5.26
CA PHE A 127 -7.62 -0.30 4.08
C PHE A 127 -8.22 -0.84 2.78
N PHE A 128 -8.28 -2.17 2.64
CA PHE A 128 -8.73 -2.83 1.42
C PHE A 128 -10.27 -2.80 1.26
N GLU A 129 -10.99 -2.64 2.36
CA GLU A 129 -12.44 -2.48 2.38
C GLU A 129 -12.88 -1.03 2.10
N ASN A 130 -12.03 -0.04 2.38
CA ASN A 130 -12.32 1.39 2.19
C ASN A 130 -11.40 2.04 1.14
N LEU A 131 -10.98 1.25 0.15
CA LEU A 131 -9.97 1.63 -0.84
C LEU A 131 -10.36 2.89 -1.64
N ASP A 132 -11.67 3.07 -1.86
CA ASP A 132 -12.26 4.27 -2.47
C ASP A 132 -12.00 5.53 -1.65
N ALA A 133 -12.28 5.51 -0.34
CA ALA A 133 -12.05 6.64 0.55
C ALA A 133 -10.55 6.97 0.66
N PHE A 134 -9.68 5.95 0.68
CA PHE A 134 -8.23 6.17 0.67
C PHE A 134 -7.73 6.75 -0.66
N ALA A 135 -8.25 6.26 -1.78
CA ALA A 135 -7.91 6.78 -3.10
C ALA A 135 -8.33 8.24 -3.23
N ASP A 136 -9.58 8.57 -2.91
CA ASP A 136 -10.09 9.93 -2.95
C ASP A 136 -9.26 10.86 -2.06
N HIS A 137 -8.88 10.43 -0.85
CA HIS A 137 -8.03 11.24 0.03
C HIS A 137 -6.63 11.47 -0.56
N ALA A 138 -5.98 10.43 -1.07
CA ALA A 138 -4.64 10.51 -1.64
C ALA A 138 -4.60 11.34 -2.93
N ILE A 139 -5.63 11.25 -3.78
CA ILE A 139 -5.77 12.08 -4.98
C ILE A 139 -5.95 13.55 -4.60
N ASN A 140 -6.87 13.85 -3.69
CA ASN A 140 -7.07 15.23 -3.22
C ASN A 140 -5.80 15.81 -2.57
N LEU A 141 -5.04 15.00 -1.83
CA LEU A 141 -3.76 15.40 -1.25
C LEU A 141 -2.74 15.74 -2.35
N ASN A 142 -2.56 14.84 -3.33
CA ASN A 142 -1.65 15.05 -4.46
C ASN A 142 -2.04 16.30 -5.29
N GLU A 143 -3.33 16.52 -5.53
CA GLU A 143 -3.82 17.72 -6.23
C GLU A 143 -3.57 19.00 -5.41
N ALA A 144 -3.75 18.94 -4.09
CA ALA A 144 -3.49 20.06 -3.20
C ALA A 144 -1.99 20.37 -3.06
N GLU A 145 -1.11 19.36 -3.05
CA GLU A 145 0.34 19.53 -3.11
C GLU A 145 0.79 20.09 -4.46
N ALA A 146 0.28 19.54 -5.58
CA ALA A 146 0.59 20.00 -6.93
C ALA A 146 0.14 21.45 -7.20
N SER A 147 -0.97 21.87 -6.56
CA SER A 147 -1.46 23.24 -6.61
C SER A 147 -0.84 24.17 -5.56
N GLY A 148 0.04 23.66 -4.68
CA GLY A 148 0.73 24.44 -3.66
C GLY A 148 -0.16 24.90 -2.51
N GLN A 149 -1.31 24.26 -2.28
CA GLN A 149 -2.22 24.56 -1.18
C GLN A 149 -1.72 24.03 0.18
N ILE A 150 -0.82 23.07 0.16
CA ILE A 150 -0.23 22.42 1.33
C ILE A 150 1.26 22.10 1.06
N HIS A 151 2.07 22.10 2.12
CA HIS A 151 3.53 21.91 2.10
C HIS A 151 3.97 20.88 3.13
#